data_AF-A0A388K1Q5-F1
#
_entry.id   AF-A0A388K1Q5-F1
#
_cell.length_a   1.000
_cell.length_b   1.000
_cell.length_c   1.000
_cell.angle_alpha   90.00
_cell.angle_beta   90.00
_cell.angle_gamma   90.00
#
_symmetry.space_group_name_H-M   'P 1'
#
loop_
_entity.id
_entity.type
_entity.pdbx_description
1 polymer ?
#
loop_
_entity_poly.entity_id
_entity_poly.type
_entity_poly.pdbx_seq_one_letter_code
_entity_poly.pdbx_strand_id
1 'polypeptide(L)'
;MQGFKDYALTSALRDRRFPPIQAKEIPFLECTVSILTDYESASSYLDWEVGKHGMILEFTDPHNSRRSATYLPEVAEQEGWTKLETIDSLVRKAGYMGPITDSLRRKLRITRYQSSLYTLNYKDYVDYVTVARGMAPLVLVNC
;
A
#
# COMPACT_ATOMS: atom_id res chain seq x y z
N MET A 1 -3.24 11.68 -16.67
CA MET A 1 -3.86 11.11 -15.45
C MET A 1 -4.42 9.70 -15.69
N GLN A 2 -3.69 8.82 -16.41
CA GLN A 2 -4.19 7.48 -16.79
C GLN A 2 -4.15 6.46 -15.63
N GLY A 3 -3.22 6.65 -14.68
CA GLY A 3 -2.91 5.65 -13.66
C GLY A 3 -4.08 5.26 -12.74
N PHE A 4 -4.82 6.23 -12.19
CA PHE A 4 -5.89 5.92 -11.22
C PHE A 4 -6.99 5.03 -11.80
N LYS A 5 -7.40 5.27 -13.06
CA LYS A 5 -8.41 4.46 -13.73
C LYS A 5 -7.92 3.02 -13.93
N ASP A 6 -6.68 2.86 -14.37
CA ASP A 6 -6.10 1.54 -14.64
C ASP A 6 -5.91 0.74 -13.34
N TYR A 7 -5.50 1.40 -12.24
CA TYR A 7 -5.44 0.78 -10.92
C TYR A 7 -6.82 0.37 -10.41
N ALA A 8 -7.83 1.24 -10.52
CA ALA A 8 -9.19 0.92 -10.11
C ALA A 8 -9.75 -0.29 -10.88
N LEU A 9 -9.58 -0.34 -12.21
CA LEU A 9 -10.01 -1.48 -13.02
C LEU A 9 -9.24 -2.75 -12.72
N THR A 10 -7.93 -2.64 -12.46
CA THR A 10 -7.09 -3.78 -12.12
C THR A 10 -7.51 -4.37 -10.76
N SER A 11 -7.70 -3.53 -9.75
CA SER A 11 -8.16 -3.97 -8.43
C SER A 11 -9.57 -4.57 -8.47
N ALA A 12 -10.48 -4.00 -9.26
CA ALA A 12 -11.87 -4.48 -9.35
C ALA A 12 -12.04 -5.76 -10.18
N LEU A 13 -11.23 -5.94 -11.23
CA LEU A 13 -11.51 -6.96 -12.27
C LEU A 13 -10.37 -7.97 -12.47
N ARG A 14 -9.16 -7.70 -11.96
CA ARG A 14 -7.94 -8.47 -12.27
C ARG A 14 -7.19 -8.98 -11.05
N ASP A 15 -7.70 -8.76 -9.83
CA ASP A 15 -7.14 -9.37 -8.63
C ASP A 15 -7.54 -10.84 -8.55
N ARG A 16 -6.61 -11.75 -8.85
CA ARG A 16 -6.87 -13.21 -8.92
C ARG A 16 -7.29 -13.84 -7.59
N ARG A 17 -7.18 -13.11 -6.47
CA ARG A 17 -7.61 -13.59 -5.16
C ARG A 17 -9.12 -13.52 -5.00
N PHE A 18 -9.81 -12.73 -5.82
CA PHE A 18 -11.24 -12.49 -5.78
C PHE A 18 -11.88 -12.65 -7.17
N PRO A 19 -13.16 -13.04 -7.28
CA PRO A 19 -13.87 -12.93 -8.55
C PRO A 19 -14.01 -11.44 -8.98
N PRO A 20 -14.10 -11.14 -10.28
CA PRO A 20 -14.37 -9.78 -10.74
C PRO A 20 -15.67 -9.22 -10.16
N ILE A 21 -15.64 -7.95 -9.73
CA ILE A 21 -16.79 -7.26 -9.14
C ILE A 21 -17.96 -7.20 -10.13
N GLN A 22 -19.17 -7.56 -9.68
CA GLN A 22 -20.40 -7.46 -10.45
C GLN A 22 -21.11 -6.11 -10.25
N ALA A 23 -21.90 -5.69 -11.25
CA ALA A 23 -22.66 -4.44 -11.19
C ALA A 23 -23.60 -4.34 -9.96
N LYS A 24 -24.18 -5.46 -9.53
CA LYS A 24 -25.05 -5.54 -8.35
C LYS A 24 -24.32 -5.29 -7.02
N GLU A 25 -23.00 -5.45 -7.00
CA GLU A 25 -22.17 -5.24 -5.81
C GLU A 25 -21.80 -3.76 -5.64
N ILE A 26 -21.75 -2.99 -6.74
CA ILE A 26 -21.33 -1.58 -6.77
C ILE A 26 -22.01 -0.72 -5.69
N PRO A 27 -23.33 -0.81 -5.44
CA PRO A 27 -23.99 0.01 -4.43
C PRO A 27 -23.50 -0.22 -2.99
N PHE A 28 -22.82 -1.33 -2.73
CA PHE A 28 -22.35 -1.75 -1.41
C PHE A 28 -20.84 -1.61 -1.24
N LEU A 29 -20.14 -1.07 -2.23
CA LEU A 29 -18.69 -0.93 -2.21
C LEU A 29 -18.24 0.44 -1.72
N GLU A 30 -17.06 0.45 -1.14
CA GLU A 30 -16.24 1.64 -0.94
C GLU A 30 -14.98 1.58 -1.80
N CYS A 31 -14.53 2.75 -2.24
CA CYS A 31 -13.29 2.89 -2.99
C CYS A 31 -12.30 3.68 -2.13
N THR A 32 -11.14 3.07 -1.86
CA THR A 32 -10.05 3.70 -1.11
C THR A 32 -8.87 3.93 -2.03
N VAL A 33 -8.40 5.17 -2.10
CA VAL A 33 -7.19 5.55 -2.82
C VAL A 33 -6.11 5.89 -1.80
N SER A 34 -4.98 5.18 -1.88
CA SER A 34 -3.77 5.49 -1.12
C SER A 34 -2.80 6.25 -2.01
N ILE A 35 -2.46 7.48 -1.63
CA ILE A 35 -1.47 8.32 -2.32
C ILE A 35 -0.20 8.32 -1.48
N LEU A 36 0.90 7.85 -2.06
CA LEU A 36 2.20 7.80 -1.41
C LEU A 36 2.98 9.10 -1.68
N THR A 37 3.42 9.77 -0.63
CA THR A 37 4.09 11.09 -0.68
C THR A 37 5.35 11.10 0.18
N ASP A 38 6.11 12.20 0.08
CA ASP A 38 7.22 12.51 1.01
C ASP A 38 8.28 11.40 1.09
N TYR A 39 8.73 10.94 -0.08
CA TYR A 39 9.80 9.95 -0.18
C TYR A 39 11.14 10.56 0.25
N GLU A 40 11.73 10.00 1.30
CA GLU A 40 12.98 10.45 1.88
C GLU A 40 13.91 9.27 2.17
N SER A 41 15.22 9.45 1.94
CA SER A 41 16.21 8.49 2.42
C SER A 41 16.34 8.63 3.94
N ALA A 42 16.18 7.52 4.67
CA ALA A 42 16.34 7.50 6.10
C ALA A 42 17.83 7.50 6.48
N SER A 43 18.20 8.21 7.55
CA SER A 43 19.57 8.31 8.05
C SER A 43 20.09 7.01 8.69
N SER A 44 19.18 6.17 9.18
CA SER A 44 19.47 4.85 9.72
C SER A 44 18.27 3.91 9.50
N TYR A 45 18.48 2.61 9.71
CA TYR A 45 17.39 1.62 9.61
C TYR A 45 16.28 1.79 10.67
N LEU A 46 16.46 2.69 11.65
CA LEU A 46 15.46 3.04 12.68
C LEU A 46 14.87 4.44 12.51
N ASP A 47 15.32 5.19 11.50
CA ASP A 47 14.90 6.58 11.24
C ASP A 47 13.58 6.64 10.46
N TRP A 48 12.52 6.16 11.11
CA TRP A 48 11.14 6.17 10.64
C TRP A 48 10.21 6.12 11.86
N GLU A 49 8.89 6.07 11.67
CA GLU A 49 7.92 6.14 12.78
C GLU A 49 6.77 5.19 12.49
N VAL A 50 6.41 4.37 13.48
CA VAL A 50 5.33 3.37 13.39
C VAL A 50 4.00 4.09 13.23
N GLY A 51 3.13 3.59 12.34
CA GLY A 51 1.83 4.19 12.04
C GLY A 51 1.90 5.42 11.12
N LYS A 52 3.09 5.99 10.91
CA LYS A 52 3.29 7.19 10.07
C LYS A 52 4.03 6.89 8.77
N HIS A 53 5.13 6.15 8.85
CA HIS A 53 6.02 5.95 7.70
C HIS A 53 5.89 4.55 7.11
N GLY A 54 5.64 4.49 5.81
CA GLY A 54 5.91 3.32 4.98
C GLY A 54 7.39 3.28 4.65
N MET A 55 7.89 2.11 4.25
CA MET A 55 9.30 1.89 3.99
C MET A 55 9.53 1.03 2.77
N ILE A 56 10.51 1.44 1.95
CA ILE A 56 11.17 0.60 0.95
C ILE A 56 12.54 0.26 1.51
N LEU A 57 12.76 -1.02 1.77
CA LEU A 57 14.03 -1.57 2.20
C LEU A 57 14.79 -2.11 1.00
N GLU A 58 16.07 -1.79 0.89
CA GLU A 58 16.96 -2.28 -0.15
C GLU A 58 18.33 -2.66 0.44
N PHE A 59 18.88 -3.80 0.01
CA PHE A 59 20.24 -4.21 0.37
C PHE A 59 20.78 -5.25 -0.60
N THR A 60 22.09 -5.46 -0.55
CA THR A 60 22.76 -6.60 -1.20
C THR A 60 23.12 -7.62 -0.13
N ASP A 61 22.69 -8.87 -0.32
CA ASP A 61 22.97 -9.94 0.63
C ASP A 61 24.43 -10.45 0.53
N PRO A 62 24.89 -11.30 1.46
CA PRO A 62 26.25 -11.86 1.42
C PRO A 62 26.56 -12.72 0.17
N HIS A 63 25.55 -13.17 -0.55
CA HIS A 63 25.67 -13.91 -1.81
C HIS A 63 25.61 -12.96 -3.03
N ASN A 64 25.82 -11.66 -2.80
CA ASN A 64 25.82 -10.61 -3.82
C ASN A 64 24.49 -10.46 -4.57
N SER A 65 23.37 -10.90 -3.97
CA SER A 65 22.04 -10.75 -4.55
C SER A 65 21.38 -9.47 -4.03
N ARG A 66 20.89 -8.64 -4.95
CA ARG A 66 20.10 -7.45 -4.59
C ARG A 66 18.71 -7.87 -4.14
N ARG A 67 18.24 -7.27 -3.04
CA ARG A 67 16.96 -7.57 -2.42
C ARG A 67 16.23 -6.29 -2.10
N SER A 68 14.91 -6.32 -2.24
CA SER A 68 14.03 -5.23 -1.84
C SER A 68 12.71 -5.74 -1.31
N ALA A 69 12.14 -5.02 -0.35
CA ALA A 69 10.79 -5.23 0.15
C ALA A 69 10.18 -3.91 0.60
N THR A 70 8.85 -3.84 0.55
CA THR A 70 8.09 -2.65 0.93
C THR A 70 7.02 -3.00 1.95
N TYR A 71 6.86 -2.13 2.94
CA TYR A 71 5.67 -2.06 3.79
C TYR A 71 5.03 -0.68 3.70
N LEU A 72 3.70 -0.66 3.78
CA LEU A 72 2.89 0.54 3.91
C LEU A 72 2.91 1.03 5.38
N PRO A 73 2.61 2.32 5.64
CA PRO A 73 2.65 2.90 6.99
C PRO A 73 1.91 2.10 8.08
N GLU A 74 0.76 1.52 7.72
CA GLU A 74 -0.16 0.83 8.63
C GLU A 74 0.33 -0.56 9.07
N VAL A 75 1.24 -1.19 8.32
CA VAL A 75 1.57 -2.61 8.52
C VAL A 75 2.22 -2.87 9.88
N ALA A 76 3.20 -2.05 10.27
CA ALA A 76 3.90 -2.24 11.53
C ALA A 76 2.99 -2.05 12.75
N GLU A 77 2.07 -1.08 12.67
CA GLU A 77 1.11 -0.79 13.73
C GLU A 77 0.06 -1.91 13.87
N GLN A 78 -0.49 -2.38 12.75
CA GLN A 78 -1.50 -3.46 12.73
C GLN A 78 -0.96 -4.78 13.30
N GLU A 79 0.31 -5.08 13.06
CA GLU A 79 0.96 -6.29 13.58
C GLU A 79 1.48 -6.11 15.02
N GLY A 80 1.44 -4.88 15.56
CA GLY A 80 1.99 -4.56 16.87
C GLY A 80 3.52 -4.71 16.96
N TRP A 81 4.23 -4.59 15.84
CA TRP A 81 5.68 -4.77 15.78
C TRP A 81 6.44 -3.54 16.25
N THR A 82 7.53 -3.77 16.97
CA THR A 82 8.56 -2.77 17.19
C THR A 82 9.28 -2.42 15.89
N LYS A 83 10.05 -1.33 15.89
CA LYS A 83 10.86 -0.95 14.74
C LYS A 83 11.83 -2.05 14.30
N LEU A 84 12.45 -2.74 15.26
CA LEU A 84 13.42 -3.81 14.98
C LEU A 84 12.73 -5.03 14.38
N GLU A 85 11.61 -5.46 14.95
CA GLU A 85 10.82 -6.59 14.41
C GLU A 85 10.33 -6.30 13.00
N THR A 86 9.90 -5.06 12.73
CA THR A 86 9.47 -4.64 11.39
C THR A 86 10.62 -4.72 10.37
N ILE A 87 11.83 -4.28 10.75
CA ILE A 87 13.00 -4.35 9.88
C ILE A 87 13.39 -5.80 9.61
N ASP A 88 13.42 -6.64 10.63
CA ASP A 88 13.74 -8.06 10.47
C ASP A 88 12.69 -8.76 9.59
N SER A 89 11.41 -8.46 9.80
CA SER A 89 10.30 -8.93 8.98
C SER A 89 10.44 -8.50 7.52
N LEU A 90 10.81 -7.23 7.25
CA LEU A 90 11.08 -6.75 5.88
C LEU A 90 12.26 -7.48 5.22
N VAL A 91 13.33 -7.75 5.97
CA VAL A 91 14.47 -8.52 5.46
C VAL A 91 14.02 -9.93 5.05
N ARG A 92 13.17 -10.58 5.85
CA ARG A 92 12.56 -11.88 5.50
C ARG A 92 11.66 -11.76 4.27
N LYS A 93 10.82 -10.72 4.21
CA LYS A 93 9.93 -10.43 3.07
C LYS A 93 10.71 -10.17 1.77
N ALA A 94 11.92 -9.61 1.86
CA ALA A 94 12.84 -9.45 0.74
C ALA A 94 13.50 -10.78 0.30
N GLY A 95 13.11 -11.90 0.92
CA GLY A 95 13.52 -13.26 0.60
C GLY A 95 14.84 -13.69 1.23
N TYR A 96 15.41 -12.93 2.18
CA TYR A 96 16.66 -13.31 2.83
C TYR A 96 16.43 -14.27 4.00
N MET A 97 16.91 -15.50 3.84
CA MET A 97 16.73 -16.58 4.82
C MET A 97 17.95 -16.78 5.75
N GLY A 98 19.03 -16.03 5.55
CA GLY A 98 20.22 -16.12 6.40
C GLY A 98 20.07 -15.42 7.77
N PRO A 99 21.16 -15.37 8.57
CA PRO A 99 21.15 -14.70 9.86
C PRO A 99 21.06 -13.17 9.71
N ILE A 100 20.11 -12.55 10.43
CA ILE A 100 19.94 -11.10 10.45
C ILE A 100 20.85 -10.52 11.53
N THR A 101 22.06 -10.15 11.14
CA THR A 101 23.06 -9.56 12.04
C THR A 101 22.94 -8.04 12.09
N ASP A 102 23.47 -7.44 13.15
CA ASP A 102 23.55 -5.98 13.29
C ASP A 102 24.42 -5.32 12.18
N SER A 103 25.44 -6.04 11.69
CA SER A 103 26.22 -5.63 10.50
C SER A 103 25.36 -5.58 9.23
N LEU A 104 24.44 -6.53 9.06
CA LEU A 104 23.48 -6.51 7.96
C LEU A 104 22.51 -5.33 8.11
N ARG A 105 21.96 -5.11 9.30
CA ARG A 105 21.02 -4.00 9.56
C ARG A 105 21.63 -2.64 9.22
N ARG A 106 22.90 -2.42 9.57
CA ARG A 106 23.65 -1.20 9.21
C ARG A 106 23.86 -0.99 7.71
N LYS A 107 23.77 -2.04 6.89
CA LYS A 107 23.91 -1.96 5.43
C LYS A 107 22.58 -1.75 4.71
N LEU A 108 21.46 -1.77 5.43
CA LEU A 108 20.14 -1.54 4.85
C LEU A 108 20.04 -0.09 4.39
N ARG A 109 19.57 0.11 3.16
CA ARG A 109 19.10 1.39 2.68
C ARG A 109 17.59 1.42 2.85
N ILE A 110 17.10 2.39 3.62
CA ILE A 110 15.68 2.59 3.83
C ILE A 110 15.27 3.90 3.16
N THR A 111 14.24 3.83 2.32
CA THR A 111 13.48 5.00 1.88
C THR A 111 12.18 5.00 2.64
N ARG A 112 11.93 6.02 3.44
CA ARG A 112 10.64 6.22 4.12
C ARG A 112 9.73 7.09 3.27
N TYR A 113 8.43 6.90 3.42
CA TYR A 113 7.41 7.72 2.77
C TYR A 113 6.15 7.75 3.63
N GLN A 114 5.26 8.69 3.38
CA GLN A 114 3.95 8.77 4.03
C GLN A 114 2.85 8.35 3.05
N SER A 115 1.69 7.99 3.57
CA SER A 115 0.50 7.77 2.74
C SER A 115 -0.66 8.65 3.21
N SER A 116 -1.45 9.12 2.26
CA SER A 116 -2.75 9.72 2.52
C SER A 116 -3.83 8.82 1.91
N LEU A 117 -4.75 8.37 2.76
CA LEU A 117 -5.86 7.51 2.38
C LEU A 117 -7.12 8.36 2.22
N TYR A 118 -7.78 8.21 1.07
CA TYR A 118 -9.08 8.81 0.80
C TYR A 118 -10.07 7.71 0.45
N THR A 119 -11.12 7.60 1.25
CA THR A 119 -12.17 6.59 1.08
C THR A 119 -13.49 7.26 0.76
N LEU A 120 -14.21 6.71 -0.21
CA LEU A 120 -15.55 7.15 -0.58
C LEU A 120 -16.44 5.94 -0.81
N ASN A 121 -17.57 5.85 -0.11
CA ASN A 121 -18.57 4.83 -0.39
C ASN A 121 -19.42 5.22 -1.60
N TYR A 122 -20.08 4.25 -2.22
CA TYR A 122 -20.88 4.51 -3.42
C TYR A 122 -22.00 5.54 -3.20
N LYS A 123 -22.62 5.57 -2.02
CA LYS A 123 -23.68 6.52 -1.69
C LYS A 123 -23.15 7.96 -1.75
N ASP A 124 -22.03 8.23 -1.09
CA ASP A 124 -21.41 9.55 -1.06
C ASP A 124 -20.96 10.00 -2.48
N TYR A 125 -20.51 9.04 -3.30
CA TYR A 125 -20.22 9.30 -4.72
C TYR A 125 -21.47 9.69 -5.52
N VAL A 126 -22.59 8.99 -5.33
CA VAL A 126 -23.86 9.32 -5.99
C VAL A 126 -24.32 10.72 -5.59
N ASP A 127 -24.27 11.03 -4.30
CA ASP A 127 -24.66 12.35 -3.78
C ASP A 127 -23.77 13.45 -4.38
N TYR A 128 -22.44 13.25 -4.39
CA TYR A 128 -21.49 14.18 -5.01
C TYR A 128 -21.77 14.39 -6.51
N VAL A 129 -21.96 13.31 -7.28
CA VAL A 129 -22.19 13.40 -8.73
C VAL A 129 -23.54 14.04 -9.05
N THR A 130 -24.56 13.74 -8.25
CA THR A 130 -25.90 14.34 -8.44
C THR A 130 -25.85 15.84 -8.26
N VAL A 131 -25.13 16.33 -7.23
CA VAL A 131 -24.91 17.76 -7.01
C VAL A 131 -24.05 18.38 -8.13
N ALA A 132 -22.93 17.74 -8.49
CA ALA A 132 -21.96 18.30 -9.42
C ALA A 132 -22.42 18.26 -10.89
N ARG A 133 -23.25 17.28 -11.28
CA ARG A 133 -23.64 17.02 -12.67
C ARG A 133 -25.15 17.10 -12.92
N GLY A 134 -25.95 17.29 -11.88
CA GLY A 134 -27.42 17.37 -11.96
C GLY A 134 -28.13 16.03 -12.20
N MET A 135 -27.40 14.91 -12.24
CA MET A 135 -27.96 13.56 -12.48
C MET A 135 -27.18 12.50 -11.73
N ALA A 136 -27.88 11.49 -11.19
CA ALA A 136 -27.26 10.33 -10.58
C ALA A 136 -26.52 9.46 -11.61
N PRO A 137 -25.44 8.76 -11.22
CA PRO A 137 -24.76 7.83 -12.12
C PRO A 137 -25.69 6.66 -12.50
N LEU A 138 -25.78 6.36 -13.80
CA LEU A 138 -26.48 5.18 -14.30
C LEU A 138 -25.63 3.94 -14.02
N VAL A 139 -25.97 3.17 -12.99
CA VAL A 139 -25.53 1.77 -12.88
C VAL A 139 -26.62 0.92 -13.52
N LEU A 140 -26.35 0.43 -14.72
CA LEU A 140 -27.22 -0.54 -15.39
C LEU A 140 -27.16 -1.86 -14.63
N VAL A 141 -28.01 -2.00 -13.62
CA VAL A 141 -28.30 -3.30 -13.00
C VAL A 141 -29.27 -3.99 -13.95
N ASN A 142 -28.74 -4.73 -14.93
CA ASN A 142 -29.56 -5.67 -15.68
C ASN A 142 -29.88 -6.83 -14.73
N CYS A 143 -31.13 -6.88 -14.28
CA CYS A 143 -31.74 -8.04 -13.64
C CYS A 143 -31.85 -9.21 -14.62
#